data_AF-A0A3M5DRQ9-F1
#
_entry.id   AF-A0A3M5DRQ9-F1
#
_cell.length_a   1.000
_cell.length_b   1.000
_cell.length_c   1.000
_cell.angle_alpha   90.00
_cell.angle_beta   90.00
_cell.angle_gamma   90.00
#
_symmetry.space_group_name_H-M   'P 1'
#
loop_
_entity.id
_entity.type
_entity.pdbx_description
1 polymer ?
#
loop_
_entity_poly.entity_id
_entity_poly.type
_entity_poly.pdbx_seq_one_letter_code
_entity_poly.pdbx_strand_id
1 'polypeptide(L)' 'VEGGGEQPGGDGKVDFDYPQGLQQYDAGTVVRGADGKRYQCKPYPNSGWCKGWDLYYAPGKGMAWQDAWTLL' A
#
# COMPACT_ATOMS: atom_id res chain seq x y z
N VAL A 1 -10.12 -0.27 26.28
CA VAL A 1 -9.47 0.71 25.40
C VAL A 1 -8.00 0.28 25.40
N GLU A 2 -7.41 -0.18 24.31
CA GLU A 2 -6.88 0.57 23.15
C GLU A 2 -6.10 -0.45 22.30
N GLY A 3 -5.86 -0.15 21.02
CA GLY A 3 -4.95 -0.93 20.18
C GLY A 3 -5.58 -1.43 18.90
N GLY A 4 -6.15 -0.53 18.09
CA GLY A 4 -6.60 -0.85 16.75
C GLY A 4 -5.42 -1.26 15.86
N GLY A 5 -5.36 -2.55 15.56
CA GLY A 5 -5.03 -3.07 14.23
C GLY A 5 -3.57 -3.01 13.79
N GLU A 6 -2.66 -3.61 14.55
CA GLU A 6 -1.42 -4.12 13.97
C GLU A 6 -1.77 -5.37 13.15
N GLN A 7 -2.11 -5.20 11.86
CA GLN A 7 -2.27 -6.34 10.95
C GLN A 7 -0.92 -6.69 10.34
N PRO A 8 -0.24 -7.76 10.80
CA PRO A 8 0.90 -8.30 10.07
C PRO A 8 0.40 -8.73 8.70
N GLY A 9 1.19 -8.49 7.64
CA GLY A 9 0.85 -8.87 6.26
C GLY A 9 0.51 -10.37 6.19
N GLY A 10 -0.78 -10.67 6.34
CA GLY A 10 -1.32 -12.01 6.50
C GLY A 10 -1.89 -12.53 5.19
N ASP A 11 -1.57 -13.79 4.91
CA ASP A 11 -2.43 -14.69 4.14
C ASP A 11 -2.61 -14.42 2.65
N GLY A 12 -1.58 -14.01 1.91
CA GLY A 12 -1.65 -14.06 0.42
C GLY A 12 -2.68 -13.11 -0.23
N LYS A 13 -3.48 -12.41 0.58
CA LYS A 13 -4.66 -11.67 0.14
C LYS A 13 -4.31 -10.21 -0.06
N VAL A 14 -4.94 -9.60 -1.04
CA VAL A 14 -4.94 -8.14 -1.23
C VAL A 14 -6.28 -7.59 -0.74
N ASP A 15 -6.24 -6.39 -0.18
CA ASP A 15 -7.41 -5.62 0.19
C ASP A 15 -8.05 -4.99 -1.04
N PHE A 16 -7.22 -4.47 -1.96
CA PHE A 16 -7.64 -3.80 -3.19
C PHE A 16 -6.71 -4.11 -4.38
N ASP A 17 -7.22 -3.97 -5.61
CA ASP A 17 -6.38 -3.87 -6.81
C ASP A 17 -6.08 -2.39 -7.05
N TYR A 18 -4.81 -1.99 -7.15
CA TYR A 18 -4.45 -0.59 -7.38
C TYR A 18 -4.94 -0.11 -8.76
N PRO A 19 -5.54 1.11 -8.89
CA PRO A 19 -5.75 2.16 -7.89
C PRO A 19 -7.18 2.18 -7.28
N GLN A 20 -7.88 1.06 -7.24
CA GLN A 20 -9.23 1.02 -6.64
C GLN A 20 -9.17 1.30 -5.14
N GLY A 21 -10.06 2.18 -4.66
CA GLY A 21 -10.17 2.47 -3.24
C GLY A 21 -9.02 3.35 -2.69
N LEU A 22 -8.32 4.12 -3.52
CA LEU A 22 -7.20 5.00 -3.09
C LEU A 22 -7.48 5.79 -1.80
N GLN A 23 -8.70 6.32 -1.62
CA GLN A 23 -9.06 7.08 -0.42
C GLN A 23 -9.01 6.25 0.87
N GLN A 24 -9.12 4.93 0.76
CA GLN A 24 -9.12 3.94 1.84
C GLN A 24 -7.72 3.38 2.15
N TYR A 25 -6.68 3.80 1.43
CA TYR A 25 -5.33 3.24 1.63
C TYR A 25 -4.67 3.81 2.88
N ASP A 26 -4.67 3.07 3.96
CA ASP A 26 -4.01 3.49 5.18
C ASP A 26 -2.78 2.61 5.44
N ALA A 27 -2.02 2.94 6.48
CA ALA A 27 -0.86 2.16 6.88
C ALA A 27 -1.23 0.68 7.01
N GLY A 28 -0.47 -0.20 6.35
CA GLY A 28 -0.72 -1.64 6.38
C GLY A 28 -1.66 -2.17 5.29
N THR A 29 -2.38 -1.32 4.55
CA THR A 29 -3.22 -1.75 3.41
C THR A 29 -2.38 -2.49 2.37
N VAL A 30 -2.84 -3.67 1.95
CA VAL A 30 -2.18 -4.48 0.93
C VAL A 30 -2.92 -4.37 -0.39
N VAL A 31 -2.22 -3.96 -1.44
CA VAL A 31 -2.79 -3.84 -2.79
C VAL A 31 -2.09 -4.75 -3.79
N ARG A 32 -2.81 -5.13 -4.85
CA ARG A 32 -2.18 -5.71 -6.04
C ARG A 32 -1.67 -4.59 -6.95
N GLY A 33 -0.37 -4.59 -7.23
CA GLY A 33 0.25 -3.67 -8.18
C GLY A 33 -0.02 -4.05 -9.62
N ALA A 34 0.32 -3.15 -10.55
CA ALA A 34 0.11 -3.37 -11.99
C ALA A 34 0.95 -4.54 -12.55
N ASP A 35 2.02 -4.92 -11.86
CA ASP A 35 2.87 -6.08 -12.14
C ASP A 35 2.33 -7.39 -11.55
N GLY A 36 1.15 -7.36 -10.93
CA GLY A 36 0.50 -8.52 -10.29
C GLY A 36 1.07 -8.88 -8.91
N LYS A 37 2.08 -8.16 -8.41
CA LYS A 37 2.66 -8.40 -7.08
C LYS A 37 1.88 -7.69 -5.98
N ARG A 38 2.18 -8.05 -4.73
CA ARG A 38 1.51 -7.49 -3.54
C ARG A 38 2.38 -6.42 -2.91
N TYR A 39 1.75 -5.32 -2.53
CA TYR A 39 2.41 -4.16 -1.97
C TYR A 39 1.68 -3.70 -0.74
N GLN A 40 2.38 -3.60 0.39
CA GLN A 40 1.84 -3.08 1.64
C GLN A 40 2.16 -1.60 1.79
N CYS A 41 1.15 -0.77 2.05
CA CYS A 41 1.33 0.64 2.34
C CYS A 41 2.15 0.79 3.62
N LYS A 42 3.21 1.59 3.56
CA LYS A 42 4.11 1.79 4.69
C LYS A 42 3.42 2.55 5.84
N PRO A 43 3.88 2.35 7.09
CA PRO A 43 3.40 3.14 8.22
C PRO A 43 3.71 4.63 8.09
N TYR A 44 3.06 5.45 8.93
CA TYR A 44 3.33 6.88 9.05
C TYR A 44 4.84 7.13 9.27
N PRO A 45 5.45 8.13 8.62
CA PRO A 45 4.84 9.23 7.84
C PRO A 45 4.57 8.92 6.36
N ASN A 46 5.00 7.77 5.87
CA ASN A 46 4.99 7.46 4.44
C ASN A 46 3.63 6.99 3.91
N SER A 47 2.69 6.66 4.79
CA SER A 47 1.33 6.24 4.42
C SER A 47 0.58 7.27 3.55
N GLY A 48 0.92 8.56 3.65
CA GLY A 48 0.37 9.61 2.79
C GLY A 48 0.70 9.43 1.31
N TRP A 49 1.81 8.76 0.98
CA TRP A 49 2.26 8.53 -0.38
C TRP A 49 1.51 7.40 -1.08
N CYS A 50 0.88 6.49 -0.32
CA CYS A 50 0.06 5.42 -0.89
C CYS A 50 -1.15 5.98 -1.65
N LYS A 51 -1.66 7.16 -1.24
CA LYS A 51 -2.71 7.94 -1.91
C LYS A 51 -2.13 8.99 -2.89
N GLY A 52 -0.82 8.96 -3.10
CA GLY A 52 -0.08 9.96 -3.85
C GLY A 52 -0.22 9.82 -5.36
N TRP A 53 0.66 10.51 -6.09
CA TRP A 53 0.63 10.51 -7.55
C TRP A 53 1.14 9.19 -8.14
N ASP A 54 0.36 8.60 -9.04
CA ASP A 54 0.66 7.34 -9.74
C ASP A 54 2.07 7.31 -10.37
N LEU A 55 2.51 8.42 -10.98
CA LEU A 55 3.82 8.50 -11.63
C LEU A 55 4.99 8.22 -10.68
N TYR A 56 4.84 8.58 -9.41
CA TYR A 56 5.88 8.43 -8.40
C TYR A 56 5.62 7.25 -7.49
N TYR A 57 4.38 7.08 -7.03
CA TYR A 57 4.08 6.17 -5.93
C TYR A 57 3.23 4.98 -6.34
N ALA A 58 2.90 4.77 -7.62
CA ALA A 58 2.18 3.56 -8.01
C ALA A 58 2.98 2.29 -7.64
N PRO A 59 2.39 1.31 -6.96
CA PRO A 59 3.07 0.09 -6.52
C PRO A 59 3.65 -0.69 -7.71
N GLY A 60 4.96 -0.96 -7.67
CA GLY A 60 5.68 -1.70 -8.72
C GLY A 60 5.93 -0.96 -10.03
N LYS A 61 5.50 0.31 -10.14
CA LYS A 61 5.61 1.11 -11.38
C LYS A 61 6.19 2.51 -11.15
N GLY A 62 5.79 3.18 -10.08
CA GLY A 62 6.16 4.57 -9.82
C GLY A 62 7.65 4.74 -9.53
N MET A 63 8.24 5.86 -9.91
CA MET A 63 9.69 6.07 -9.78
C MET A 63 10.20 5.99 -8.32
N ALA A 64 9.33 6.29 -7.37
CA ALA A 64 9.57 6.32 -5.92
C ALA A 64 8.58 5.39 -5.19
N TRP A 65 8.09 4.32 -5.83
CA TRP A 65 7.10 3.43 -5.22
C TRP A 65 7.60 2.85 -3.90
N GLN A 66 8.91 2.65 -3.78
CA GLN A 66 9.58 2.12 -2.59
C GLN A 66 9.46 3.04 -1.39
N ASP A 67 9.14 4.33 -1.54
CA ASP A 67 8.92 5.24 -0.43
C ASP A 67 7.53 5.06 0.19
N ALA A 68 6.54 4.69 -0.62
CA ALA A 68 5.16 4.48 -0.21
C ALA A 68 4.86 3.01 0.17
N TRP A 69 5.51 2.05 -0.49
CA TRP A 69 5.14 0.64 -0.41
C TRP A 69 6.30 -0.27 -0.03
N THR A 70 5.95 -1.35 0.67
CA THR A 70 6.80 -2.52 0.90
C THR A 70 6.33 -3.64 -0.01
N LEU A 71 7.23 -4.18 -0.85
CA LEU A 71 6.95 -5.37 -1.66
C LEU A 71 6.86 -6.60 -0.74
N LEU A 72 5.77 -7.36 -0.84
CA LEU A 72 5.50 -8.60 -0.09
C LEU A 72 5.74 -9.87 -0.91
#